data_AF-A0A0A0B389-F1
#
_entry.id   AF-A0A0A0B389-F1
#
_cell.length_a   1.000
_cell.length_b   1.000
_cell.length_c   1.000
_cell.angle_alpha   90.00
_cell.angle_beta   90.00
_cell.angle_gamma   90.00
#
_symmetry.space_group_name_H-M   'P 1'
#
loop_
_entity.id
_entity.type
_entity.pdbx_description
1 polymer ?
#
loop_
_entity_poly.entity_id
_entity_poly.type
_entity_poly.pdbx_seq_one_letter_code
_entity_poly.pdbx_strand_id
1 'polypeptide(L)'
;MARLRPATTPAPTEAPRTHDEAVRAPRPTRRRRLLLTLAALALPLATGIAASPAAGVGSGDLFPDDAVCGTGTGAGCRAPIEWNVATYGPPDGTHIVRRTLFTVFARQGEQLLLGSSALGVVPGLADVAVWEPGAVTDTEAATLPAPASSCRAQREASGDAALGLISTRAQELAGARSVDGTGNPDGYVPCVHTVTTTGLRRVAFYGSIGPGGALSGGVPTRAQVGTGVVAQAESSTTVAAWDLTVRPAAPGSTADLPGRAFTYVYAGFTGGSDRPTDFSTYITTTDGFRYRVATRSFDPFGFVFYGNPVGFYDADGVTPLHRDVLGSGSNQQTLTDPLGGVRLARAEYPVSVEPLAPETLDALGIPAQGAEPVMGPLGFAGSAGGDVAFEGQGGGLRFSTGTRGTYEIVLSRDGASFDAGAPGNRVLRGLVGPGTHDIPWDGLDNVGVPFPAGQYPVRATLRGGEYHAPILDVESSLRGGPSITLENPPDGVCPFTGEVSTGTNCTRGFYDDRGYVTSAGVAVGTPGELLCAGVGTRPSVASADPDLGFDTTSGQRAFGAGAGANTNTQCTGSFGDAKGLDLWSYVPGEARTSVVVVVPPAAPAPPPGVPAPQEPAPPVLPAEPGLPA
;
A
#
# COMPACT_ATOMS: atom_id res chain seq x y z
N MET A 1 -50.41 -58.47 -22.31
CA MET A 1 -49.30 -58.71 -23.27
C MET A 1 -48.20 -57.70 -22.95
N ALA A 2 -47.20 -58.11 -22.13
CA ALA A 2 -45.81 -58.46 -22.51
C ALA A 2 -45.00 -57.21 -22.95
N ARG A 3 -44.12 -56.62 -22.11
CA ARG A 3 -42.73 -56.97 -21.67
C ARG A 3 -41.60 -56.64 -22.68
N LEU A 4 -40.56 -55.98 -22.13
CA LEU A 4 -39.09 -56.06 -22.40
C LEU A 4 -38.38 -55.07 -23.39
N ARG A 5 -37.58 -54.14 -22.80
CA ARG A 5 -36.09 -53.90 -22.86
C ARG A 5 -35.22 -54.67 -23.89
N PRO A 6 -33.89 -54.38 -24.08
CA PRO A 6 -33.04 -53.15 -23.92
C PRO A 6 -31.81 -53.01 -24.91
N ALA A 7 -30.93 -51.99 -24.66
CA ALA A 7 -29.43 -51.99 -24.72
C ALA A 7 -28.69 -52.08 -26.09
N THR A 8 -27.44 -51.67 -26.38
CA THR A 8 -26.29 -50.91 -25.79
C THR A 8 -25.19 -50.79 -26.89
N THR A 9 -24.23 -49.87 -26.72
CA THR A 9 -22.96 -49.66 -27.47
C THR A 9 -22.03 -50.90 -27.54
N PRO A 10 -20.94 -50.93 -28.36
CA PRO A 10 -19.59 -50.59 -27.83
C PRO A 10 -18.52 -50.06 -28.85
N ALA A 11 -17.40 -49.57 -28.31
CA ALA A 11 -16.08 -49.39 -28.96
C ALA A 11 -15.14 -50.59 -28.65
N PRO A 12 -13.95 -50.70 -29.29
CA PRO A 12 -12.69 -50.51 -28.52
C PRO A 12 -11.42 -50.06 -29.31
N THR A 13 -10.37 -49.80 -28.52
CA THR A 13 -8.97 -49.35 -28.76
C THR A 13 -7.98 -50.49 -29.11
N GLU A 14 -6.78 -50.18 -29.66
CA GLU A 14 -5.41 -50.47 -29.12
C GLU A 14 -4.25 -50.52 -30.19
N ALA A 15 -3.01 -50.15 -29.80
CA ALA A 15 -1.76 -49.97 -30.58
C ALA A 15 -0.88 -51.27 -30.68
N PRO A 16 0.39 -51.33 -31.25
CA PRO A 16 1.64 -50.78 -30.64
C PRO A 16 2.95 -50.54 -31.54
N ARG A 17 3.96 -49.82 -30.97
CA ARG A 17 5.49 -49.92 -30.94
C ARG A 17 6.35 -50.24 -32.23
N THR A 18 7.62 -49.84 -32.50
CA THR A 18 8.80 -49.18 -31.84
C THR A 18 10.01 -49.00 -32.83
N HIS A 19 11.07 -48.23 -32.42
CA HIS A 19 12.52 -48.18 -32.84
C HIS A 19 12.91 -47.39 -34.12
N ASP A 20 14.01 -46.61 -34.25
CA ASP A 20 15.31 -46.55 -33.51
C ASP A 20 16.11 -45.23 -33.71
N GLU A 21 17.15 -45.04 -32.87
CA GLU A 21 18.09 -43.90 -32.67
C GLU A 21 19.11 -43.59 -33.79
N ALA A 22 19.74 -42.39 -33.78
CA ALA A 22 21.21 -42.22 -33.60
C ALA A 22 21.77 -40.78 -33.75
N VAL A 23 22.16 -40.24 -32.60
CA VAL A 23 23.31 -39.38 -32.20
C VAL A 23 24.46 -39.07 -33.20
N ARG A 24 24.89 -37.79 -33.34
CA ARG A 24 26.26 -37.26 -33.03
C ARG A 24 26.50 -35.77 -33.36
N ALA A 25 27.08 -35.04 -32.40
CA ALA A 25 27.84 -33.79 -32.61
C ALA A 25 29.33 -34.13 -32.98
N PRO A 26 30.14 -33.20 -33.55
CA PRO A 26 30.80 -32.15 -32.74
C PRO A 26 31.07 -30.78 -33.43
N ARG A 27 31.42 -29.77 -32.61
CA ARG A 27 32.13 -28.51 -32.94
C ARG A 27 33.55 -28.80 -33.54
N PRO A 28 34.45 -27.84 -33.84
CA PRO A 28 34.40 -26.38 -34.10
C PRO A 28 35.21 -25.99 -35.38
N THR A 29 35.32 -24.68 -35.64
CA THR A 29 36.57 -23.94 -35.98
C THR A 29 36.61 -23.10 -37.28
N ARG A 30 37.07 -21.85 -37.05
CA ARG A 30 37.98 -21.02 -37.86
C ARG A 30 37.48 -20.52 -39.22
N ARG A 31 37.15 -19.22 -39.28
CA ARG A 31 38.09 -18.13 -39.69
C ARG A 31 38.56 -18.24 -41.14
N ARG A 32 37.97 -17.41 -42.02
CA ARG A 32 38.60 -16.26 -42.74
C ARG A 32 37.81 -15.96 -44.01
N ARG A 33 37.23 -14.76 -44.06
CA ARG A 33 37.56 -13.68 -45.01
C ARG A 33 37.40 -14.07 -46.49
N LEU A 34 36.42 -13.46 -47.15
CA LEU A 34 36.75 -12.52 -48.21
C LEU A 34 35.62 -11.50 -48.41
N LEU A 35 36.03 -10.24 -48.53
CA LEU A 35 35.20 -9.10 -48.84
C LEU A 35 34.59 -9.24 -50.23
N LEU A 36 33.35 -8.78 -50.39
CA LEU A 36 32.94 -8.03 -51.57
C LEU A 36 31.80 -7.08 -51.18
N THR A 37 32.16 -5.81 -51.15
CA THR A 37 31.32 -4.62 -51.03
C THR A 37 30.32 -4.56 -52.18
N LEU A 38 29.03 -4.49 -51.84
CA LEU A 38 28.04 -3.77 -52.64
C LEU A 38 27.29 -2.83 -51.71
N ALA A 39 27.48 -1.54 -51.97
CA ALA A 39 26.79 -0.45 -51.30
C ALA A 39 25.30 -0.50 -51.67
N ALA A 40 24.45 -0.77 -50.68
CA ALA A 40 23.04 -0.46 -50.72
C ALA A 40 22.80 0.69 -49.74
N LEU A 41 22.36 1.84 -50.27
CA LEU A 41 21.81 2.96 -49.51
C LEU A 41 20.70 2.43 -48.59
N ALA A 42 20.96 2.37 -47.29
CA ALA A 42 19.91 2.26 -46.28
C ALA A 42 19.53 3.69 -45.89
N LEU A 43 18.40 4.18 -46.42
CA LEU A 43 17.64 5.25 -45.78
C LEU A 43 17.35 4.80 -44.34
N PRO A 44 17.62 5.61 -43.31
CA PRO A 44 17.01 5.36 -42.02
C PRO A 44 15.52 5.66 -42.20
N LEU A 45 14.68 4.62 -42.23
CA LEU A 45 13.30 4.77 -41.85
C LEU A 45 13.33 5.25 -40.39
N ALA A 46 13.21 6.56 -40.20
CA ALA A 46 12.77 7.13 -38.95
C ALA A 46 11.35 6.62 -38.74
N THR A 47 11.23 5.45 -38.12
CA THR A 47 10.00 5.09 -37.43
C THR A 47 9.86 6.12 -36.33
N GLY A 48 9.03 7.14 -36.61
CA GLY A 48 8.55 8.06 -35.61
C GLY A 48 7.90 7.24 -34.52
N ILE A 49 8.64 7.01 -33.44
CA ILE A 49 8.03 6.80 -32.14
C ILE A 49 7.23 8.08 -31.97
N ALA A 50 5.91 8.00 -32.11
CA ALA A 50 5.04 9.05 -31.66
C ALA A 50 5.39 9.24 -30.19
N ALA A 51 6.12 10.31 -29.88
CA ALA A 51 6.24 10.76 -28.51
C ALA A 51 4.81 11.02 -28.08
N SER A 52 4.29 10.18 -27.18
CA SER A 52 3.11 10.53 -26.40
C SER A 52 3.34 11.94 -25.89
N PRO A 53 2.37 12.86 -25.99
CA PRO A 53 2.54 14.19 -25.39
C PRO A 53 2.98 13.98 -23.95
N ALA A 54 4.10 14.60 -23.56
CA ALA A 54 4.56 14.57 -22.19
C ALA A 54 3.42 15.14 -21.35
N ALA A 55 2.71 14.27 -20.63
CA ALA A 55 1.60 14.67 -19.80
C ALA A 55 2.19 15.33 -18.55
N GLY A 56 1.91 16.61 -18.34
CA GLY A 56 2.12 17.26 -17.05
C GLY A 56 1.28 16.59 -15.94
N VAL A 57 1.64 16.81 -14.67
CA VAL A 57 0.88 16.25 -13.54
C VAL A 57 -0.42 17.02 -13.36
N GLY A 58 -1.52 16.43 -13.81
CA GLY A 58 -2.84 17.06 -13.70
C GLY A 58 -3.99 16.07 -13.50
N SER A 59 -5.15 16.63 -13.20
CA SER A 59 -6.39 15.88 -13.08
C SER A 59 -6.83 15.23 -14.39
N GLY A 60 -6.32 15.69 -15.54
CA GLY A 60 -6.59 15.15 -16.86
C GLY A 60 -6.44 13.62 -16.91
N ASP A 61 -5.34 13.12 -16.34
CA ASP A 61 -4.94 11.71 -16.34
C ASP A 61 -5.58 10.87 -15.24
N LEU A 62 -6.21 11.51 -14.24
CA LEU A 62 -6.84 10.84 -13.10
C LEU A 62 -8.31 10.52 -13.32
N PHE A 63 -8.93 11.03 -14.38
CA PHE A 63 -10.39 10.95 -14.54
C PHE A 63 -10.75 10.40 -15.93
N PRO A 64 -11.56 9.32 -15.99
CA PRO A 64 -11.89 8.67 -17.26
C PRO A 64 -12.70 9.59 -18.17
N ASP A 65 -12.69 9.29 -19.47
CA ASP A 65 -13.45 10.00 -20.51
C ASP A 65 -14.94 9.59 -20.56
N ASP A 66 -15.37 8.73 -19.65
CA ASP A 66 -16.69 8.12 -19.66
C ASP A 66 -17.76 9.14 -19.25
N ALA A 67 -18.58 9.56 -20.21
CA ALA A 67 -19.59 10.60 -20.03
C ALA A 67 -20.67 10.32 -18.94
N VAL A 68 -20.70 9.11 -18.36
CA VAL A 68 -21.71 8.70 -17.36
C VAL A 68 -21.05 7.98 -16.17
N CYS A 69 -21.01 8.67 -15.04
CA CYS A 69 -20.64 8.12 -13.72
C CYS A 69 -21.73 7.16 -13.19
N GLY A 70 -21.34 5.98 -12.73
CA GLY A 70 -22.24 5.00 -12.12
C GLY A 70 -21.56 3.67 -11.74
N THR A 71 -22.38 2.69 -11.32
CA THR A 71 -21.88 1.40 -10.80
C THR A 71 -21.63 0.33 -11.85
N GLY A 72 -21.81 0.66 -13.14
CA GLY A 72 -21.56 -0.24 -14.26
C GLY A 72 -20.07 -0.48 -14.54
N THR A 73 -19.76 -1.52 -15.32
CA THR A 73 -18.40 -1.74 -15.82
C THR A 73 -17.98 -0.61 -16.76
N GLY A 74 -16.92 0.13 -16.43
CA GLY A 74 -16.46 1.29 -17.22
C GLY A 74 -17.32 2.54 -17.02
N ALA A 75 -17.86 2.75 -15.82
CA ALA A 75 -18.64 3.93 -15.45
C ALA A 75 -17.97 4.71 -14.30
N GLY A 76 -16.64 4.78 -14.32
CA GLY A 76 -15.84 5.42 -13.28
C GLY A 76 -16.23 6.88 -13.05
N CYS A 77 -16.33 7.25 -11.78
CA CYS A 77 -16.70 8.57 -11.33
C CYS A 77 -15.48 9.41 -10.97
N ARG A 78 -15.62 10.72 -11.14
CA ARG A 78 -14.63 11.70 -10.73
C ARG A 78 -14.64 11.87 -9.21
N ALA A 79 -13.47 11.84 -8.59
CA ALA A 79 -13.25 12.36 -7.24
C ALA A 79 -12.36 13.60 -7.30
N PRO A 80 -12.93 14.82 -7.29
CA PRO A 80 -12.18 16.05 -7.04
C PRO A 80 -11.23 15.90 -5.85
N ILE A 81 -10.03 16.46 -5.97
CA ILE A 81 -9.11 16.55 -4.83
C ILE A 81 -9.67 17.51 -3.80
N GLU A 82 -9.31 17.33 -2.53
CA GLU A 82 -9.75 18.20 -1.45
C GLU A 82 -8.65 18.92 -0.72
N TRP A 83 -9.00 20.11 -0.20
CA TRP A 83 -8.33 20.77 0.91
C TRP A 83 -9.33 20.95 2.07
N ASN A 84 -9.44 19.95 2.93
CA ASN A 84 -10.31 20.00 4.11
C ASN A 84 -9.48 20.02 5.41
N VAL A 85 -10.03 20.60 6.47
CA VAL A 85 -9.40 20.67 7.79
C VAL A 85 -9.82 19.53 8.73
N ALA A 86 -10.77 18.67 8.33
CA ALA A 86 -11.13 17.46 9.06
C ALA A 86 -9.98 16.45 9.09
N THR A 87 -9.97 15.60 10.12
CA THR A 87 -8.94 14.58 10.35
C THR A 87 -9.55 13.20 10.56
N TYR A 88 -8.79 12.19 10.18
CA TYR A 88 -8.96 10.80 10.58
C TYR A 88 -7.97 10.45 11.69
N GLY A 89 -8.32 9.52 12.56
CA GLY A 89 -7.44 9.02 13.61
C GLY A 89 -7.70 9.61 15.00
N PRO A 90 -7.06 9.04 16.05
CA PRO A 90 -7.34 9.38 17.43
C PRO A 90 -6.72 10.71 17.87
N PRO A 91 -7.39 11.52 18.72
CA PRO A 91 -6.92 12.81 19.22
C PRO A 91 -5.47 12.83 19.75
N ASP A 92 -5.05 11.77 20.45
CA ASP A 92 -3.74 11.61 21.09
C ASP A 92 -2.76 10.74 20.29
N GLY A 93 -3.05 10.46 19.02
CA GLY A 93 -2.20 9.66 18.14
C GLY A 93 -1.90 10.33 16.80
N THR A 94 -1.62 9.49 15.80
CA THR A 94 -1.43 9.95 14.42
C THR A 94 -2.77 10.41 13.86
N HIS A 95 -2.80 11.65 13.38
CA HIS A 95 -3.89 12.19 12.59
C HIS A 95 -3.54 12.10 11.12
N ILE A 96 -4.53 11.78 10.28
CA ILE A 96 -4.42 11.94 8.83
C ILE A 96 -5.37 13.05 8.42
N VAL A 97 -4.83 14.16 7.93
CA VAL A 97 -5.63 15.32 7.56
C VAL A 97 -6.22 15.11 6.17
N ARG A 98 -7.52 15.38 6.00
CA ARG A 98 -8.21 15.16 4.72
C ARG A 98 -7.93 16.28 3.71
N ARG A 99 -6.67 16.39 3.27
CA ARG A 99 -6.23 17.33 2.25
C ARG A 99 -5.10 16.78 1.40
N THR A 100 -5.07 17.19 0.14
CA THR A 100 -3.99 16.88 -0.80
C THR A 100 -2.98 18.01 -0.82
N LEU A 101 -1.77 17.76 -0.31
CA LEU A 101 -0.64 18.68 -0.35
C LEU A 101 0.43 18.14 -1.30
N PHE A 102 0.60 18.80 -2.44
CA PHE A 102 1.61 18.39 -3.41
C PHE A 102 3.01 18.82 -2.98
N THR A 103 3.97 18.02 -3.37
CA THR A 103 5.41 18.27 -3.31
C THR A 103 5.94 18.23 -4.73
N VAL A 104 6.77 19.20 -5.09
CA VAL A 104 7.34 19.31 -6.44
C VAL A 104 8.84 19.50 -6.37
N PHE A 105 9.59 18.61 -7.01
CA PHE A 105 11.00 18.83 -7.28
C PHE A 105 11.17 19.67 -8.55
N ALA A 106 11.89 20.78 -8.45
CA ALA A 106 12.27 21.57 -9.62
C ALA A 106 13.63 22.24 -9.40
N ARG A 107 14.32 22.53 -10.49
CA ARG A 107 15.62 23.19 -10.53
C ARG A 107 15.46 24.70 -10.66
N GLN A 108 16.42 25.45 -10.15
CA GLN A 108 16.51 26.89 -10.36
C GLN A 108 16.33 27.25 -11.85
N GLY A 109 15.47 28.23 -12.12
CA GLY A 109 15.11 28.68 -13.46
C GLY A 109 13.93 27.95 -14.10
N GLU A 110 13.63 26.70 -13.70
CA GLU A 110 12.42 26.00 -14.15
C GLU A 110 11.16 26.76 -13.72
N GLN A 111 10.03 26.44 -14.35
CA GLN A 111 8.76 27.12 -14.16
C GLN A 111 7.70 26.11 -13.71
N LEU A 112 6.95 26.44 -12.67
CA LEU A 112 5.74 25.73 -12.29
C LEU A 112 4.55 26.43 -12.93
N LEU A 113 3.81 25.71 -13.77
CA LEU A 113 2.60 26.16 -14.43
C LEU A 113 1.42 25.56 -13.67
N LEU A 114 0.53 26.43 -13.19
CA LEU A 114 -0.48 26.10 -12.19
C LEU A 114 -1.87 26.44 -12.72
N GLY A 115 -2.79 25.48 -12.62
CA GLY A 115 -4.18 25.63 -13.02
C GLY A 115 -5.16 25.05 -12.00
N SER A 116 -6.32 25.69 -11.82
CA SER A 116 -7.38 25.22 -10.94
C SER A 116 -8.76 25.64 -11.45
N SER A 117 -9.74 24.75 -11.33
CA SER A 117 -11.15 25.07 -11.59
C SER A 117 -11.82 25.91 -10.50
N ALA A 118 -11.19 26.05 -9.32
CA ALA A 118 -11.74 26.81 -8.20
C ALA A 118 -11.56 28.32 -8.33
N LEU A 119 -10.60 28.77 -9.15
CA LEU A 119 -10.21 30.16 -9.24
C LEU A 119 -11.33 31.05 -9.79
N GLY A 120 -11.70 32.07 -9.02
CA GLY A 120 -12.69 33.06 -9.44
C GLY A 120 -14.14 32.63 -9.35
N VAL A 121 -14.43 31.42 -8.86
CA VAL A 121 -15.79 30.98 -8.56
C VAL A 121 -16.38 31.82 -7.42
N VAL A 122 -15.64 31.95 -6.31
CA VAL A 122 -15.92 32.94 -5.27
C VAL A 122 -14.78 33.96 -5.22
N PRO A 123 -15.07 35.27 -5.31
CA PRO A 123 -14.05 36.29 -5.24
C PRO A 123 -13.21 36.19 -3.96
N GLY A 124 -11.89 36.07 -4.11
CA GLY A 124 -10.93 36.23 -3.03
C GLY A 124 -10.80 35.08 -2.03
N LEU A 125 -11.24 33.86 -2.36
CA LEU A 125 -11.11 32.69 -1.46
C LEU A 125 -10.25 31.56 -2.04
N ALA A 126 -10.55 31.10 -3.25
CA ALA A 126 -9.75 30.07 -3.93
C ALA A 126 -8.35 30.57 -4.28
N ASP A 127 -7.36 29.67 -4.24
CA ASP A 127 -5.98 29.97 -4.60
C ASP A 127 -5.22 28.69 -5.02
N VAL A 128 -4.09 28.90 -5.70
CA VAL A 128 -3.01 27.92 -5.80
C VAL A 128 -1.78 28.54 -5.13
N ALA A 129 -1.41 27.98 -3.98
CA ALA A 129 -0.36 28.50 -3.12
C ALA A 129 0.91 27.66 -3.24
N VAL A 130 2.07 28.33 -3.37
CA VAL A 130 3.39 27.69 -3.48
C VAL A 130 4.27 28.15 -2.34
N TRP A 131 4.95 27.21 -1.69
CA TRP A 131 5.96 27.47 -0.67
C TRP A 131 7.35 27.01 -1.13
N GLU A 132 8.35 27.84 -0.84
CA GLU A 132 9.76 27.54 -1.12
C GLU A 132 10.26 26.33 -0.29
N PRO A 133 11.40 25.72 -0.69
CA PRO A 133 11.95 24.58 0.02
C PRO A 133 12.14 24.84 1.51
N GLY A 134 11.72 23.88 2.34
CA GLY A 134 11.86 23.93 3.80
C GLY A 134 10.84 24.80 4.54
N ALA A 135 9.96 25.52 3.85
CA ALA A 135 8.93 26.35 4.52
C ALA A 135 7.79 25.52 5.15
N VAL A 136 7.43 24.40 4.53
CA VAL A 136 6.46 23.43 5.06
C VAL A 136 7.16 22.07 5.12
N THR A 137 7.50 21.65 6.34
CA THR A 137 8.38 20.50 6.59
C THR A 137 7.62 19.20 6.84
N ASP A 138 6.40 19.27 7.35
CA ASP A 138 5.58 18.09 7.58
C ASP A 138 4.77 17.71 6.33
N THR A 139 4.32 16.46 6.25
CA THR A 139 3.64 15.89 5.08
C THR A 139 2.20 16.36 4.90
N GLU A 140 1.61 16.98 5.93
CA GLU A 140 0.17 17.29 5.97
C GLU A 140 -0.15 18.77 6.17
N ALA A 141 0.89 19.61 6.22
CA ALA A 141 0.81 21.04 6.52
C ALA A 141 0.06 21.34 7.83
N ALA A 142 0.56 20.81 8.95
CA ALA A 142 0.06 21.12 10.29
C ALA A 142 0.09 22.63 10.59
N THR A 143 1.06 23.35 10.02
CA THR A 143 1.09 24.83 10.03
C THR A 143 1.47 25.34 8.65
N LEU A 144 0.73 26.34 8.16
CA LEU A 144 0.99 26.99 6.88
C LEU A 144 1.55 28.40 7.09
N PRO A 145 2.81 28.67 6.68
CA PRO A 145 3.32 30.03 6.61
C PRO A 145 2.73 30.77 5.40
N ALA A 146 3.05 32.05 5.25
CA ALA A 146 2.69 32.80 4.05
C ALA A 146 3.33 32.14 2.80
N PRO A 147 2.57 31.95 1.71
CA PRO A 147 3.11 31.36 0.49
C PRO A 147 4.06 32.34 -0.21
N ALA A 148 5.06 31.78 -0.89
CA ALA A 148 6.01 32.55 -1.71
C ALA A 148 5.38 33.00 -3.04
N SER A 149 4.39 32.25 -3.55
CA SER A 149 3.60 32.61 -4.71
C SER A 149 2.14 32.21 -4.52
N SER A 150 1.24 33.03 -5.05
CA SER A 150 -0.20 32.85 -5.01
C SER A 150 -0.77 33.14 -6.39
N CYS A 151 -1.51 32.18 -6.96
CA CYS A 151 -2.16 32.36 -8.24
C CYS A 151 -3.25 33.45 -8.17
N ARG A 152 -3.97 33.52 -7.04
CA ARG A 152 -4.89 34.60 -6.74
C ARG A 152 -4.20 35.97 -6.82
N ALA A 153 -3.05 36.13 -6.16
CA ALA A 153 -2.32 37.40 -6.19
C ALA A 153 -1.85 37.77 -7.60
N GLN A 154 -1.41 36.79 -8.41
CA GLN A 154 -1.06 37.03 -9.82
C GLN A 154 -2.26 37.51 -10.64
N ARG A 155 -3.42 36.90 -10.41
CA ARG A 155 -4.69 37.22 -11.09
C ARG A 155 -5.21 38.61 -10.72
N GLU A 156 -5.10 38.99 -9.44
CA GLU A 156 -5.40 40.34 -8.97
C GLU A 156 -4.45 41.39 -9.57
N ALA A 157 -3.15 41.08 -9.65
CA ALA A 157 -2.14 41.98 -10.18
C ALA A 157 -2.25 42.19 -11.70
N SER A 158 -2.59 41.15 -12.46
CA SER A 158 -2.74 41.22 -13.92
C SER A 158 -4.09 41.78 -14.37
N GLY A 159 -5.14 41.62 -13.54
CA GLY A 159 -6.52 41.90 -13.93
C GLY A 159 -7.13 40.88 -14.91
N ASP A 160 -6.41 39.80 -15.23
CA ASP A 160 -6.88 38.76 -16.14
C ASP A 160 -7.68 37.69 -15.38
N ALA A 161 -9.00 37.71 -15.52
CA ALA A 161 -9.88 36.74 -14.88
C ALA A 161 -9.66 35.29 -15.35
N ALA A 162 -9.04 35.05 -16.51
CA ALA A 162 -8.77 33.71 -17.03
C ALA A 162 -7.45 33.11 -16.51
N LEU A 163 -6.58 33.91 -15.90
CA LEU A 163 -5.28 33.45 -15.41
C LEU A 163 -5.45 32.36 -14.32
N GLY A 164 -4.84 31.20 -14.57
CA GLY A 164 -4.90 29.99 -13.75
C GLY A 164 -6.21 29.20 -13.83
N LEU A 165 -7.26 29.70 -14.51
CA LEU A 165 -8.57 29.05 -14.50
C LEU A 165 -8.65 27.89 -15.50
N ILE A 166 -8.98 26.68 -15.00
CA ILE A 166 -9.39 25.54 -15.83
C ILE A 166 -10.92 25.46 -15.85
N SER A 167 -11.53 25.88 -16.94
CA SER A 167 -12.99 26.01 -17.06
C SER A 167 -13.65 24.92 -17.91
N THR A 168 -12.87 24.19 -18.71
CA THR A 168 -13.37 23.18 -19.65
C THR A 168 -12.55 21.90 -19.61
N ARG A 169 -13.17 20.78 -19.96
CA ARG A 169 -12.46 19.49 -20.09
C ARG A 169 -11.42 19.54 -21.21
N ALA A 170 -11.66 20.31 -22.27
CA ALA A 170 -10.69 20.51 -23.34
C ALA A 170 -9.42 21.20 -22.82
N GLN A 171 -9.55 22.26 -22.01
CA GLN A 171 -8.41 22.92 -21.36
C GLN A 171 -7.67 21.98 -20.40
N GLU A 172 -8.42 21.19 -19.62
CA GLU A 172 -7.85 20.22 -18.70
C GLU A 172 -7.01 19.17 -19.43
N LEU A 173 -7.53 18.60 -20.52
CA LEU A 173 -6.82 17.60 -21.34
C LEU A 173 -5.66 18.19 -22.14
N ALA A 174 -5.78 19.44 -22.59
CA ALA A 174 -4.70 20.12 -23.31
C ALA A 174 -3.56 20.58 -22.40
N GLY A 175 -3.81 20.75 -21.09
CA GLY A 175 -2.83 21.24 -20.12
C GLY A 175 -2.51 22.73 -20.28
N ALA A 176 -1.38 23.16 -19.72
CA ALA A 176 -1.00 24.57 -19.67
C ALA A 176 -0.49 25.12 -21.02
N ARG A 177 -0.90 26.35 -21.37
CA ARG A 177 -0.22 27.18 -22.39
C ARG A 177 1.24 27.43 -22.03
N SER A 178 2.07 27.73 -23.02
CA SER A 178 3.42 28.27 -22.74
C SER A 178 3.31 29.61 -21.99
N VAL A 179 4.36 29.97 -21.25
CA VAL A 179 4.36 31.19 -20.42
C VAL A 179 4.28 32.48 -21.25
N ASP A 180 4.80 32.47 -22.48
CA ASP A 180 4.62 33.58 -23.43
C ASP A 180 3.29 33.53 -24.21
N GLY A 181 2.46 32.50 -23.99
CA GLY A 181 1.17 32.30 -24.66
C GLY A 181 1.25 31.88 -26.13
N THR A 182 2.43 31.64 -26.68
CA THR A 182 2.61 31.30 -28.10
C THR A 182 2.46 29.80 -28.40
N GLY A 183 2.67 28.95 -27.41
CA GLY A 183 2.60 27.49 -27.49
C GLY A 183 1.37 26.92 -26.77
N ASN A 184 0.84 25.82 -27.31
CA ASN A 184 -0.34 25.11 -26.80
C ASN A 184 -1.58 26.01 -26.61
N PRO A 185 -2.08 26.69 -27.66
CA PRO A 185 -3.15 27.68 -27.55
C PRO A 185 -4.50 27.09 -27.08
N ASP A 186 -4.71 25.78 -27.20
CA ASP A 186 -5.92 25.10 -26.74
C ASP A 186 -5.93 24.87 -25.21
N GLY A 187 -4.77 25.01 -24.57
CA GLY A 187 -4.60 24.92 -23.12
C GLY A 187 -5.19 26.10 -22.33
N TYR A 188 -5.19 25.99 -21.01
CA TYR A 188 -5.53 27.12 -20.12
C TYR A 188 -4.35 28.09 -19.97
N VAL A 189 -4.62 29.33 -19.58
CA VAL A 189 -3.59 30.34 -19.27
C VAL A 189 -3.08 30.07 -17.85
N PRO A 190 -1.83 29.62 -17.63
CA PRO A 190 -1.39 29.21 -16.30
C PRO A 190 -0.98 30.40 -15.42
N CYS A 191 -1.17 30.26 -14.11
CA CYS A 191 -0.34 31.00 -13.16
C CYS A 191 1.07 30.43 -13.19
N VAL A 192 2.10 31.28 -13.07
CA VAL A 192 3.49 30.87 -13.24
C VAL A 192 4.29 31.18 -11.99
N HIS A 193 4.96 30.19 -11.44
CA HIS A 193 6.00 30.40 -10.42
C HIS A 193 7.37 30.07 -11.02
N THR A 194 8.23 31.08 -11.13
CA THR A 194 9.64 30.88 -11.53
C THR A 194 10.44 30.42 -10.34
N VAL A 195 11.09 29.27 -10.48
CA VAL A 195 11.84 28.65 -9.42
C VAL A 195 13.13 29.42 -9.15
N THR A 196 13.28 29.92 -7.93
CA THR A 196 14.45 30.71 -7.51
C THR A 196 15.57 29.87 -6.92
N THR A 197 15.22 28.76 -6.26
CA THR A 197 16.17 27.85 -5.59
C THR A 197 15.80 26.40 -5.94
N THR A 198 16.78 25.57 -6.35
CA THR A 198 16.56 24.13 -6.59
C THR A 198 16.12 23.44 -5.30
N GLY A 199 15.12 22.57 -5.37
CA GLY A 199 14.65 21.80 -4.22
C GLY A 199 13.21 21.31 -4.33
N LEU A 200 12.75 20.69 -3.23
CA LEU A 200 11.38 20.24 -3.03
C LEU A 200 10.53 21.39 -2.48
N ARG A 201 9.47 21.76 -3.20
CA ARG A 201 8.51 22.80 -2.83
C ARG A 201 7.17 22.19 -2.47
N ARG A 202 6.36 22.88 -1.68
CA ARG A 202 4.96 22.49 -1.47
C ARG A 202 4.02 23.30 -2.34
N VAL A 203 2.95 22.68 -2.81
CA VAL A 203 1.88 23.31 -3.58
C VAL A 203 0.52 22.85 -3.04
N ALA A 204 -0.37 23.80 -2.79
CA ALA A 204 -1.73 23.54 -2.35
C ALA A 204 -2.73 24.15 -3.34
N PHE A 205 -3.81 23.42 -3.58
CA PHE A 205 -4.97 23.89 -4.34
C PHE A 205 -6.13 24.07 -3.36
N TYR A 206 -6.62 25.29 -3.21
CA TYR A 206 -7.76 25.57 -2.33
C TYR A 206 -9.05 25.62 -3.14
N GLY A 207 -10.09 24.98 -2.60
CA GLY A 207 -11.45 25.08 -3.12
C GLY A 207 -12.03 26.50 -2.98
N SER A 208 -13.27 26.66 -3.42
CA SER A 208 -13.97 27.95 -3.46
C SER A 208 -14.17 28.63 -2.10
N ILE A 209 -14.04 27.91 -0.99
CA ILE A 209 -14.11 28.47 0.37
C ILE A 209 -12.75 28.74 1.02
N GLY A 210 -11.66 28.52 0.28
CA GLY A 210 -10.31 28.82 0.73
C GLY A 210 -9.71 27.81 1.73
N PRO A 211 -8.57 28.14 2.36
CA PRO A 211 -7.73 27.19 3.09
C PRO A 211 -8.28 26.72 4.45
N GLY A 212 -9.29 27.41 4.99
CA GLY A 212 -9.86 27.12 6.32
C GLY A 212 -11.16 26.31 6.31
N GLY A 213 -11.58 25.82 5.14
CA GLY A 213 -12.85 25.12 4.97
C GLY A 213 -12.88 23.73 5.60
N ALA A 214 -13.96 23.42 6.32
CA ALA A 214 -14.31 22.06 6.75
C ALA A 214 -15.49 21.47 5.95
N LEU A 215 -16.15 22.29 5.13
CA LEU A 215 -17.36 21.91 4.41
C LEU A 215 -17.01 21.22 3.08
N SER A 216 -17.18 19.91 3.05
CA SER A 216 -17.07 19.07 1.85
C SER A 216 -18.18 19.32 0.83
N GLY A 217 -19.11 20.25 1.08
CA GLY A 217 -20.31 20.44 0.28
C GLY A 217 -20.06 20.76 -1.19
N GLY A 218 -21.02 20.39 -2.04
CA GLY A 218 -21.10 20.85 -3.43
C GLY A 218 -20.14 20.17 -4.41
N VAL A 219 -20.21 18.86 -4.59
CA VAL A 219 -19.57 18.25 -5.77
C VAL A 219 -20.34 18.69 -7.01
N PRO A 220 -19.65 19.11 -8.09
CA PRO A 220 -20.27 19.21 -9.41
C PRO A 220 -21.10 17.97 -9.68
N THR A 221 -22.36 18.17 -10.06
CA THR A 221 -23.34 17.08 -10.17
C THR A 221 -22.83 15.94 -11.06
N ARG A 222 -23.32 14.73 -10.75
CA ARG A 222 -23.17 13.39 -11.37
C ARG A 222 -22.88 13.28 -12.90
N ALA A 223 -23.00 14.34 -13.68
CA ALA A 223 -23.26 14.33 -15.12
C ALA A 223 -22.22 15.03 -16.01
N GLN A 224 -21.04 15.44 -15.53
CA GLN A 224 -20.24 16.44 -16.26
C GLN A 224 -18.98 15.96 -16.98
N VAL A 225 -18.61 14.69 -16.90
CA VAL A 225 -17.48 14.17 -17.69
C VAL A 225 -17.72 14.37 -19.21
N GLY A 226 -18.98 14.48 -19.65
CA GLY A 226 -19.36 14.70 -21.06
C GLY A 226 -19.84 16.10 -21.46
N THR A 227 -19.93 17.10 -20.56
CA THR A 227 -20.52 18.42 -20.91
C THR A 227 -19.51 19.41 -21.51
N GLY A 228 -18.23 19.06 -21.52
CA GLY A 228 -17.14 19.95 -21.95
C GLY A 228 -16.80 21.05 -20.94
N VAL A 229 -17.58 21.24 -19.89
CA VAL A 229 -17.37 22.24 -18.82
C VAL A 229 -16.88 21.54 -17.57
N VAL A 230 -15.88 22.12 -16.90
CA VAL A 230 -15.51 21.72 -15.53
C VAL A 230 -16.32 22.59 -14.59
N ALA A 231 -17.46 22.11 -14.07
CA ALA A 231 -18.13 22.89 -13.03
C ALA A 231 -17.41 22.73 -11.70
N GLN A 232 -17.65 23.72 -10.85
CA GLN A 232 -17.07 23.87 -9.54
C GLN A 232 -18.14 24.53 -8.67
N ALA A 233 -18.40 24.00 -7.48
CA ALA A 233 -19.36 24.63 -6.58
C ALA A 233 -18.76 25.83 -5.86
N GLU A 234 -19.61 26.78 -5.52
CA GLU A 234 -19.26 28.04 -4.83
C GLU A 234 -18.93 27.84 -3.34
N SER A 235 -19.33 26.72 -2.73
CA SER A 235 -19.16 26.49 -1.29
C SER A 235 -18.47 25.15 -1.00
N SER A 236 -17.27 24.93 -1.55
CA SER A 236 -16.59 23.63 -1.49
C SER A 236 -15.11 23.70 -1.12
N THR A 237 -14.65 22.71 -0.35
CA THR A 237 -13.21 22.38 -0.15
C THR A 237 -12.58 21.65 -1.34
N THR A 238 -13.37 21.27 -2.35
CA THR A 238 -12.90 20.47 -3.49
C THR A 238 -12.33 21.32 -4.62
N VAL A 239 -11.45 20.73 -5.43
CA VAL A 239 -10.99 21.28 -6.71
C VAL A 239 -11.24 20.23 -7.79
N ALA A 240 -12.18 20.53 -8.70
CA ALA A 240 -12.63 19.58 -9.70
C ALA A 240 -11.54 19.27 -10.73
N ALA A 241 -10.91 20.29 -11.31
CA ALA A 241 -9.75 20.14 -12.18
C ALA A 241 -8.56 20.96 -11.66
N TRP A 242 -7.38 20.39 -11.78
CA TRP A 242 -6.12 20.98 -11.34
C TRP A 242 -4.99 20.54 -12.26
N ASP A 243 -3.96 21.37 -12.38
CA ASP A 243 -2.74 21.04 -13.11
C ASP A 243 -1.53 21.68 -12.40
N LEU A 244 -0.47 20.89 -12.30
CA LEU A 244 0.82 21.19 -11.68
C LEU A 244 1.94 20.71 -12.60
N THR A 245 2.27 21.52 -13.58
CA THR A 245 3.24 21.16 -14.62
C THR A 245 4.59 21.84 -14.36
N VAL A 246 5.70 21.10 -14.52
CA VAL A 246 7.06 21.66 -14.48
C VAL A 246 7.61 21.81 -15.89
N ARG A 247 8.13 22.99 -16.25
CA ARG A 247 8.76 23.26 -17.56
C ARG A 247 10.16 23.85 -17.44
N PRO A 248 11.01 23.68 -18.47
CA PRO A 248 12.28 24.39 -18.56
C PRO A 248 12.13 25.91 -18.57
N ALA A 249 13.24 26.62 -18.33
CA ALA A 249 13.35 28.07 -18.29
C ALA A 249 13.23 28.76 -19.67
N ALA A 250 12.28 28.34 -20.51
CA ALA A 250 12.05 28.88 -21.85
C ALA A 250 10.57 29.29 -21.99
N PRO A 251 10.25 30.59 -22.15
CA PRO A 251 8.87 31.08 -22.12
C PRO A 251 7.92 30.43 -23.13
N GLY A 252 8.41 30.05 -24.31
CA GLY A 252 7.65 29.37 -25.35
C GLY A 252 7.61 27.84 -25.25
N SER A 253 8.19 27.27 -24.19
CA SER A 253 8.24 25.81 -24.04
C SER A 253 6.86 25.21 -23.83
N THR A 254 6.60 24.13 -24.55
CA THR A 254 5.48 23.19 -24.34
C THR A 254 5.98 21.81 -23.90
N ALA A 255 7.27 21.70 -23.56
CA ALA A 255 7.88 20.45 -23.12
C ALA A 255 7.79 20.34 -21.59
N ASP A 256 6.93 19.44 -21.13
CA ASP A 256 6.73 19.14 -19.73
C ASP A 256 7.86 18.23 -19.20
N LEU A 257 8.24 18.42 -17.94
CA LEU A 257 9.22 17.61 -17.22
C LEU A 257 8.49 16.65 -16.29
N PRO A 258 8.30 15.37 -16.70
CA PRO A 258 7.54 14.40 -15.92
C PRO A 258 8.30 13.94 -14.67
N GLY A 259 7.58 13.26 -13.78
CA GLY A 259 8.03 12.62 -12.56
C GLY A 259 8.43 13.58 -11.46
N ARG A 260 7.92 14.82 -11.49
CA ARG A 260 8.35 15.91 -10.60
C ARG A 260 7.41 16.18 -9.44
N ALA A 261 6.12 15.89 -9.57
CA ALA A 261 5.11 16.18 -8.57
C ALA A 261 4.51 14.91 -7.95
N PHE A 262 4.27 14.95 -6.64
CA PHE A 262 3.69 13.86 -5.86
C PHE A 262 3.01 14.42 -4.59
N THR A 263 2.19 13.63 -3.93
CA THR A 263 1.65 13.91 -2.59
C THR A 263 2.04 12.77 -1.64
N TYR A 264 1.84 12.93 -0.34
CA TYR A 264 1.92 11.82 0.62
C TYR A 264 0.52 11.30 1.00
N VAL A 265 -0.47 12.19 0.98
CA VAL A 265 -1.87 11.87 1.23
C VAL A 265 -2.66 12.32 0.01
N TYR A 266 -3.42 11.42 -0.60
CA TYR A 266 -4.41 11.80 -1.60
C TYR A 266 -5.77 11.83 -0.90
N ALA A 267 -6.34 13.03 -0.82
CA ALA A 267 -7.70 13.25 -0.34
C ALA A 267 -8.62 13.56 -1.52
N GLY A 268 -9.75 12.85 -1.58
CA GLY A 268 -10.76 13.03 -2.61
C GLY A 268 -12.17 13.02 -2.03
N PHE A 269 -13.11 13.57 -2.78
CA PHE A 269 -14.51 13.61 -2.38
C PHE A 269 -15.45 13.38 -3.56
N THR A 270 -16.24 12.31 -3.48
CA THR A 270 -17.20 11.96 -4.52
C THR A 270 -18.55 12.60 -4.26
N GLY A 271 -18.91 12.93 -3.01
CA GLY A 271 -20.16 13.60 -2.65
C GLY A 271 -21.42 12.73 -2.66
N GLY A 272 -21.28 11.41 -2.66
CA GLY A 272 -22.36 10.46 -2.46
C GLY A 272 -21.88 9.01 -2.64
N SER A 273 -22.68 8.04 -2.20
CA SER A 273 -22.48 6.63 -2.56
C SER A 273 -22.79 6.38 -4.05
N ASP A 274 -22.44 5.20 -4.56
CA ASP A 274 -22.60 4.79 -5.97
C ASP A 274 -21.75 5.59 -6.95
N ARG A 275 -20.60 6.04 -6.47
CA ARG A 275 -19.65 6.83 -7.22
C ARG A 275 -18.30 6.12 -7.27
N PRO A 276 -18.20 4.92 -7.87
CA PRO A 276 -16.95 4.19 -7.94
C PRO A 276 -15.92 5.00 -8.71
N THR A 277 -14.75 5.24 -8.13
CA THR A 277 -13.63 5.96 -8.72
C THR A 277 -12.66 4.96 -9.34
N ASP A 278 -12.21 5.26 -10.55
CA ASP A 278 -11.27 4.44 -11.33
C ASP A 278 -10.11 5.32 -11.78
N PHE A 279 -9.00 5.28 -11.05
CA PHE A 279 -7.76 5.95 -11.41
C PHE A 279 -6.54 5.15 -10.98
N SER A 280 -5.38 5.47 -11.56
CA SER A 280 -4.09 4.87 -11.21
C SER A 280 -3.16 5.91 -10.62
N THR A 281 -2.38 5.50 -9.63
CA THR A 281 -1.24 6.26 -9.09
C THR A 281 -0.03 5.35 -8.96
N TYR A 282 1.12 5.93 -8.68
CA TYR A 282 2.37 5.26 -8.41
C TYR A 282 2.79 5.58 -6.98
N ILE A 283 3.11 4.54 -6.22
CA ILE A 283 3.70 4.63 -4.89
C ILE A 283 5.16 4.26 -4.99
N THR A 284 6.03 5.09 -4.43
CA THR A 284 7.46 4.80 -4.35
C THR A 284 7.86 4.60 -2.90
N THR A 285 8.39 3.43 -2.55
CA THR A 285 8.86 3.16 -1.19
C THR A 285 10.21 3.83 -0.95
N THR A 286 10.55 4.09 0.32
CA THR A 286 11.81 4.76 0.68
C THR A 286 13.07 3.97 0.32
N ASP A 287 12.93 2.67 0.08
CA ASP A 287 13.99 1.75 -0.32
C ASP A 287 14.00 1.44 -1.83
N GLY A 288 13.21 2.16 -2.64
CA GLY A 288 13.36 2.20 -4.11
C GLY A 288 12.45 1.28 -4.91
N PHE A 289 11.45 0.65 -4.29
CA PHE A 289 10.43 -0.11 -5.01
C PHE A 289 9.30 0.81 -5.47
N ARG A 290 8.76 0.52 -6.67
CA ARG A 290 7.67 1.27 -7.29
C ARG A 290 6.48 0.36 -7.54
N TYR A 291 5.35 0.76 -6.98
CA TYR A 291 4.08 0.09 -7.14
C TYR A 291 3.11 0.96 -7.91
N ARG A 292 2.50 0.43 -8.97
CA ARG A 292 1.32 1.03 -9.56
C ARG A 292 0.10 0.57 -8.78
N VAL A 293 -0.74 1.51 -8.36
CA VAL A 293 -1.94 1.26 -7.57
C VAL A 293 -3.14 1.78 -8.35
N ALA A 294 -4.08 0.90 -8.68
CA ALA A 294 -5.33 1.29 -9.34
C ALA A 294 -6.53 1.01 -8.43
N THR A 295 -7.40 2.00 -8.25
CA THR A 295 -8.52 1.92 -7.29
C THR A 295 -9.52 0.81 -7.61
N ARG A 296 -9.70 0.44 -8.89
CA ARG A 296 -10.60 -0.63 -9.35
C ARG A 296 -11.99 -0.54 -8.71
N SER A 297 -12.64 0.60 -8.91
CA SER A 297 -14.02 0.89 -8.51
C SER A 297 -14.21 1.02 -7.00
N PHE A 298 -13.31 1.75 -6.34
CA PHE A 298 -13.54 2.27 -5.00
C PHE A 298 -14.76 3.15 -4.97
N ASP A 299 -15.74 2.89 -4.11
CA ASP A 299 -16.89 3.76 -3.88
C ASP A 299 -16.76 4.48 -2.52
N PRO A 300 -15.95 5.56 -2.44
CA PRO A 300 -15.84 6.39 -1.25
C PRO A 300 -16.94 7.45 -1.19
N PHE A 301 -17.03 8.13 -0.05
CA PHE A 301 -17.73 9.41 0.09
C PHE A 301 -16.76 10.60 0.14
N GLY A 302 -16.07 10.77 1.26
CA GLY A 302 -14.86 11.58 1.37
C GLY A 302 -13.79 10.69 1.93
N PHE A 303 -12.65 10.58 1.28
CA PHE A 303 -11.70 9.52 1.59
C PHE A 303 -10.28 10.02 1.51
N VAL A 304 -9.41 9.27 2.17
CA VAL A 304 -7.97 9.37 1.97
C VAL A 304 -7.40 7.99 1.65
N PHE A 305 -6.42 7.98 0.76
CA PHE A 305 -5.50 6.86 0.67
C PHE A 305 -4.06 7.38 0.64
N TYR A 306 -3.16 6.62 1.23
CA TYR A 306 -1.75 6.98 1.39
C TYR A 306 -0.92 5.71 1.49
N GLY A 307 0.42 5.87 1.46
CA GLY A 307 1.34 4.75 1.55
C GLY A 307 2.31 4.86 2.72
N ASN A 308 2.55 3.73 3.39
CA ASN A 308 3.52 3.61 4.47
C ASN A 308 4.04 2.15 4.58
N PRO A 309 5.08 1.87 5.40
CA PRO A 309 5.65 0.53 5.54
C PRO A 309 4.88 -0.46 6.44
N VAL A 310 3.82 -0.05 7.14
CA VAL A 310 3.23 -0.83 8.26
C VAL A 310 1.72 -0.98 8.25
N GLY A 311 1.03 -0.20 7.41
CA GLY A 311 -0.42 -0.02 7.42
C GLY A 311 -0.85 0.77 8.64
N PHE A 312 -1.07 0.02 9.72
CA PHE A 312 -1.50 0.49 11.03
C PHE A 312 -0.59 -0.09 12.12
N TYR A 313 -0.59 0.51 13.31
CA TYR A 313 0.10 -0.02 14.47
C TYR A 313 -0.87 -0.73 15.42
N ASP A 314 -0.37 -1.76 16.09
CA ASP A 314 -0.99 -2.36 17.28
C ASP A 314 -1.06 -1.31 18.42
N ALA A 315 -1.71 -1.67 19.53
CA ALA A 315 -1.93 -0.82 20.69
C ALA A 315 -0.66 -0.32 21.39
N ASP A 316 0.47 -1.01 21.21
CA ASP A 316 1.80 -0.57 21.66
C ASP A 316 2.36 0.61 20.84
N GLY A 317 1.73 0.93 19.70
CA GLY A 317 2.10 2.04 18.82
C GLY A 317 3.39 1.82 18.02
N VAL A 318 3.95 0.61 18.01
CA VAL A 318 5.21 0.30 17.31
C VAL A 318 5.15 -0.97 16.47
N THR A 319 4.35 -1.96 16.85
CA THR A 319 4.23 -3.21 16.10
C THR A 319 3.31 -3.04 14.88
N PRO A 320 3.77 -3.38 13.67
CA PRO A 320 2.92 -3.38 12.47
C PRO A 320 1.76 -4.35 12.64
N LEU A 321 0.55 -3.87 12.34
CA LEU A 321 -0.69 -4.60 12.59
C LEU A 321 -0.99 -5.63 11.50
N HIS A 322 -0.83 -5.26 10.22
CA HIS A 322 -1.25 -6.05 9.04
C HIS A 322 -2.69 -6.55 9.15
N ARG A 323 -3.61 -5.68 9.59
CA ARG A 323 -5.05 -5.94 9.71
C ARG A 323 -5.83 -4.66 9.44
N ASP A 324 -7.11 -4.84 9.17
CA ASP A 324 -8.07 -3.75 9.21
C ASP A 324 -8.25 -3.19 10.63
N VAL A 325 -8.54 -1.89 10.69
CA VAL A 325 -8.89 -1.15 11.91
C VAL A 325 -10.40 -0.94 11.95
N LEU A 326 -11.01 -1.14 13.13
CA LEU A 326 -12.43 -0.88 13.35
C LEU A 326 -12.62 0.36 14.23
N GLY A 327 -13.42 1.31 13.80
CA GLY A 327 -13.79 2.49 14.58
C GLY A 327 -14.83 2.19 15.64
N SER A 328 -14.78 2.91 16.77
CA SER A 328 -15.76 2.85 17.84
C SER A 328 -16.19 4.27 18.27
N GLY A 329 -17.09 4.38 19.26
CA GLY A 329 -17.59 5.68 19.71
C GLY A 329 -18.69 6.28 18.81
N SER A 330 -18.79 7.61 18.76
CA SER A 330 -19.86 8.32 18.03
C SER A 330 -19.48 8.79 16.62
N ASN A 331 -18.18 8.80 16.28
CA ASN A 331 -17.65 9.20 14.97
C ASN A 331 -16.76 8.09 14.41
N GLN A 332 -17.35 6.90 14.26
CA GLN A 332 -16.63 5.67 13.98
C GLN A 332 -15.94 5.68 12.60
N GLN A 333 -16.56 6.32 11.61
CA GLN A 333 -16.05 6.54 10.26
C GLN A 333 -14.78 7.39 10.19
N THR A 334 -14.56 8.29 11.15
CA THR A 334 -13.32 9.08 11.20
C THR A 334 -12.22 8.39 11.99
N LEU A 335 -12.46 7.20 12.54
CA LEU A 335 -11.49 6.43 13.34
C LEU A 335 -10.91 7.25 14.50
N THR A 336 -11.75 8.09 15.13
CA THR A 336 -11.35 8.90 16.30
C THR A 336 -11.12 8.05 17.55
N ASP A 337 -11.82 6.92 17.66
CA ASP A 337 -11.62 5.93 18.72
C ASP A 337 -11.44 4.53 18.12
N PRO A 338 -10.27 4.18 17.56
CA PRO A 338 -10.02 2.84 17.04
C PRO A 338 -10.16 1.76 18.13
N LEU A 339 -10.93 0.72 17.87
CA LEU A 339 -11.16 -0.37 18.81
C LEU A 339 -9.84 -1.12 19.11
N GLY A 340 -9.66 -1.52 20.37
CA GLY A 340 -8.47 -2.26 20.79
C GLY A 340 -7.22 -1.40 21.00
N GLY A 341 -7.31 -0.08 20.83
CA GLY A 341 -6.20 0.86 21.04
C GLY A 341 -5.22 0.95 19.88
N VAL A 342 -5.54 0.31 18.73
CA VAL A 342 -4.74 0.38 17.50
C VAL A 342 -4.57 1.82 17.01
N ARG A 343 -3.51 2.08 16.27
CA ARG A 343 -3.16 3.45 15.86
C ARG A 343 -2.92 3.53 14.36
N LEU A 344 -3.26 4.68 13.79
CA LEU A 344 -2.87 4.99 12.41
C LEU A 344 -1.35 5.21 12.34
N ALA A 345 -0.74 4.79 11.23
CA ALA A 345 0.61 5.18 10.88
C ALA A 345 0.57 6.36 9.91
N ARG A 346 1.59 7.22 9.96
CA ARG A 346 1.67 8.40 9.09
C ARG A 346 1.89 8.00 7.64
N ALA A 347 1.54 8.87 6.71
CA ALA A 347 1.99 8.73 5.33
C ALA A 347 3.51 8.93 5.23
N GLU A 348 4.20 7.99 4.57
CA GLU A 348 5.66 8.01 4.42
C GLU A 348 6.11 7.89 2.96
N TYR A 349 5.26 7.37 2.08
CA TYR A 349 5.61 7.10 0.69
C TYR A 349 4.99 8.12 -0.27
N PRO A 350 5.79 8.68 -1.21
CA PRO A 350 5.27 9.46 -2.32
C PRO A 350 4.21 8.72 -3.13
N VAL A 351 3.09 9.40 -3.37
CA VAL A 351 1.99 9.05 -4.27
C VAL A 351 2.00 10.02 -5.45
N SER A 352 2.22 9.52 -6.66
CA SER A 352 2.30 10.34 -7.87
C SER A 352 1.38 9.83 -8.97
N VAL A 353 1.01 10.69 -9.92
CA VAL A 353 0.20 10.29 -11.09
C VAL A 353 1.04 9.62 -12.18
N GLU A 354 2.35 9.77 -12.09
CA GLU A 354 3.37 9.24 -12.99
C GLU A 354 4.59 8.76 -12.18
N PRO A 355 5.42 7.85 -12.70
CA PRO A 355 6.64 7.44 -12.01
C PRO A 355 7.55 8.63 -11.70
N LEU A 356 8.10 8.68 -10.48
CA LEU A 356 9.05 9.72 -10.11
C LEU A 356 10.30 9.69 -11.01
N ALA A 357 10.74 10.87 -11.44
CA ALA A 357 11.94 11.02 -12.24
C ALA A 357 13.19 10.74 -11.38
N PRO A 358 14.30 10.27 -11.99
CA PRO A 358 15.54 9.94 -11.24
C PRO A 358 16.01 11.08 -10.34
N GLU A 359 15.93 12.31 -10.81
CA GLU A 359 16.32 13.50 -10.04
C GLU A 359 15.37 13.86 -8.88
N THR A 360 14.10 13.47 -8.96
CA THR A 360 13.15 13.57 -7.84
C THR A 360 13.47 12.51 -6.80
N LEU A 361 13.82 11.28 -7.23
CA LEU A 361 14.29 10.22 -6.34
C LEU A 361 15.58 10.63 -5.61
N ASP A 362 16.55 11.18 -6.35
CA ASP A 362 17.80 11.70 -5.78
C ASP A 362 17.53 12.81 -4.75
N ALA A 363 16.61 13.74 -5.05
CA ALA A 363 16.23 14.81 -4.13
C ALA A 363 15.55 14.29 -2.84
N LEU A 364 14.91 13.12 -2.91
CA LEU A 364 14.29 12.43 -1.78
C LEU A 364 15.24 11.47 -1.06
N GLY A 365 16.44 11.22 -1.61
CA GLY A 365 17.34 10.18 -1.12
C GLY A 365 16.81 8.76 -1.30
N ILE A 366 15.89 8.55 -2.26
CA ILE A 366 15.32 7.25 -2.57
C ILE A 366 16.17 6.56 -3.64
N PRO A 367 16.62 5.31 -3.44
CA PRO A 367 17.35 4.57 -4.47
C PRO A 367 16.52 4.39 -5.75
N ALA A 368 17.18 4.43 -6.91
CA ALA A 368 16.49 4.24 -8.19
C ALA A 368 15.93 2.82 -8.40
N GLN A 369 16.41 1.84 -7.62
CA GLN A 369 15.99 0.44 -7.65
C GLN A 369 15.99 -0.12 -6.23
N GLY A 370 15.01 -0.97 -5.93
CA GLY A 370 14.96 -1.77 -4.70
C GLY A 370 16.03 -2.86 -4.69
N ALA A 371 16.54 -3.17 -3.49
CA ALA A 371 17.47 -4.28 -3.27
C ALA A 371 16.74 -5.49 -2.69
N GLU A 372 17.21 -6.69 -3.02
CA GLU A 372 16.65 -7.91 -2.43
C GLU A 372 16.79 -7.91 -0.89
N PRO A 373 15.77 -8.36 -0.14
CA PRO A 373 15.85 -8.39 1.31
C PRO A 373 16.78 -9.50 1.79
N VAL A 374 17.75 -9.16 2.65
CA VAL A 374 18.74 -10.12 3.15
C VAL A 374 18.57 -10.34 4.65
N MET A 375 18.22 -11.58 5.03
CA MET A 375 18.19 -12.05 6.41
C MET A 375 19.22 -13.18 6.61
N GLY A 376 20.05 -13.06 7.66
CA GLY A 376 20.97 -14.10 8.11
C GLY A 376 20.24 -15.22 8.87
N PRO A 377 20.98 -16.24 9.39
CA PRO A 377 20.37 -17.34 10.13
C PRO A 377 19.53 -16.89 11.33
N LEU A 378 18.44 -17.62 11.59
CA LEU A 378 17.58 -17.43 12.75
C LEU A 378 18.06 -18.34 13.88
N GLY A 379 18.30 -17.76 15.06
CA GLY A 379 18.58 -18.49 16.30
C GLY A 379 17.53 -18.22 17.36
N PHE A 380 17.40 -19.13 18.33
CA PHE A 380 16.56 -18.95 19.51
C PHE A 380 17.38 -19.13 20.79
N ALA A 381 17.13 -18.29 21.78
CA ALA A 381 17.67 -18.35 23.13
C ALA A 381 16.50 -18.43 24.12
N GLY A 382 16.11 -19.66 24.48
CA GLY A 382 14.96 -19.91 25.34
C GLY A 382 15.23 -19.71 26.82
N SER A 383 14.16 -19.49 27.59
CA SER A 383 14.22 -19.25 29.04
C SER A 383 14.80 -20.41 29.87
N ALA A 384 14.82 -21.63 29.32
CA ALA A 384 15.42 -22.81 29.94
C ALA A 384 16.84 -23.10 29.41
N GLY A 385 17.36 -22.27 28.51
CA GLY A 385 18.67 -22.39 27.88
C GLY A 385 18.63 -23.04 26.51
N GLY A 386 19.58 -22.65 25.64
CA GLY A 386 19.65 -23.15 24.26
C GLY A 386 18.37 -22.81 23.48
N ASP A 387 17.82 -23.80 22.79
CA ASP A 387 16.56 -23.71 22.05
C ASP A 387 15.32 -24.06 22.90
N VAL A 388 15.46 -24.16 24.23
CA VAL A 388 14.42 -24.63 25.15
C VAL A 388 13.84 -23.49 25.98
N ALA A 389 12.51 -23.37 25.99
CA ALA A 389 11.73 -22.45 26.81
C ALA A 389 10.81 -23.18 27.78
N PHE A 390 10.50 -22.57 28.92
CA PHE A 390 9.41 -23.04 29.79
C PHE A 390 8.07 -22.56 29.22
N GLU A 391 7.01 -23.35 29.44
CA GLU A 391 5.64 -22.98 29.12
C GLU A 391 5.29 -21.58 29.66
N GLY A 392 4.87 -20.69 28.75
CA GLY A 392 4.51 -19.30 29.07
C GLY A 392 5.68 -18.39 29.47
N GLN A 393 6.93 -18.74 29.15
CA GLN A 393 8.12 -17.92 29.44
C GLN A 393 8.94 -17.50 28.22
N GLY A 394 8.84 -18.25 27.12
CA GLY A 394 9.44 -17.90 25.83
C GLY A 394 10.96 -17.71 25.84
N GLY A 395 11.45 -16.67 25.16
CA GLY A 395 12.89 -16.41 24.95
C GLY A 395 13.17 -15.32 23.91
N GLY A 396 14.40 -15.22 23.43
CA GLY A 396 14.83 -14.27 22.40
C GLY A 396 15.07 -14.93 21.04
N LEU A 397 14.51 -14.38 19.97
CA LEU A 397 14.77 -14.76 18.58
C LEU A 397 15.80 -13.81 17.97
N ARG A 398 16.95 -14.35 17.59
CA ARG A 398 18.09 -13.56 17.11
C ARG A 398 18.38 -13.81 15.64
N PHE A 399 18.56 -12.73 14.88
CA PHE A 399 18.95 -12.77 13.49
C PHE A 399 19.75 -11.51 13.12
N SER A 400 20.28 -11.49 11.89
CA SER A 400 20.88 -10.28 11.32
C SER A 400 20.23 -9.94 9.98
N THR A 401 20.25 -8.67 9.62
CA THR A 401 19.75 -8.18 8.33
C THR A 401 20.84 -7.41 7.60
N GLY A 402 20.91 -7.62 6.29
CA GLY A 402 21.80 -6.87 5.40
C GLY A 402 21.15 -5.62 4.80
N THR A 403 19.82 -5.57 4.80
CA THR A 403 19.01 -4.48 4.24
C THR A 403 18.00 -3.98 5.28
N ARG A 404 17.39 -2.83 5.00
CA ARG A 404 16.19 -2.39 5.71
C ARG A 404 14.99 -3.21 5.25
N GLY A 405 14.04 -3.45 6.15
CA GLY A 405 12.78 -4.10 5.82
C GLY A 405 11.91 -4.34 7.06
N THR A 406 10.77 -4.97 6.85
CA THR A 406 9.93 -5.48 7.94
C THR A 406 10.24 -6.96 8.12
N TYR A 407 10.56 -7.38 9.34
CA TYR A 407 10.63 -8.81 9.61
C TYR A 407 9.24 -9.35 9.96
N GLU A 408 8.98 -10.60 9.60
CA GLU A 408 7.89 -11.40 10.14
C GLU A 408 8.46 -12.73 10.61
N ILE A 409 8.24 -13.05 11.89
CA ILE A 409 8.55 -14.34 12.49
C ILE A 409 7.24 -14.98 12.90
N VAL A 410 6.97 -16.19 12.40
CA VAL A 410 5.81 -16.99 12.77
C VAL A 410 6.27 -18.29 13.45
N LEU A 411 5.83 -18.50 14.67
CA LEU A 411 5.92 -19.78 15.37
C LEU A 411 4.64 -20.55 15.09
N SER A 412 4.77 -21.70 14.42
CA SER A 412 3.64 -22.54 14.04
C SER A 412 3.28 -23.49 15.18
N ARG A 413 2.05 -23.40 15.69
CA ARG A 413 1.61 -24.24 16.82
C ARG A 413 1.20 -25.64 16.42
N ASP A 414 0.68 -25.81 15.21
CA ASP A 414 0.34 -27.13 14.65
C ASP A 414 1.50 -27.78 13.89
N GLY A 415 2.57 -27.02 13.64
CA GLY A 415 3.75 -27.45 12.90
C GLY A 415 3.55 -27.53 11.39
N ALA A 416 2.39 -27.09 10.89
CA ALA A 416 2.00 -27.19 9.49
C ALA A 416 1.71 -25.81 8.87
N SER A 417 0.94 -24.97 9.55
CA SER A 417 0.55 -23.65 9.06
C SER A 417 1.42 -22.55 9.64
N PHE A 418 1.97 -21.71 8.76
CA PHE A 418 2.64 -20.46 9.12
C PHE A 418 1.77 -19.23 8.84
N ASP A 419 0.45 -19.40 8.84
CA ASP A 419 -0.50 -18.29 8.80
C ASP A 419 -0.33 -17.41 10.04
N ALA A 420 0.21 -16.21 9.85
CA ALA A 420 0.47 -15.25 10.91
C ALA A 420 -0.80 -14.78 11.63
N GLY A 421 -1.99 -14.91 11.01
CA GLY A 421 -3.25 -14.54 11.64
C GLY A 421 -4.08 -15.68 12.21
N ALA A 422 -3.56 -16.91 12.18
CA ALA A 422 -4.14 -18.01 12.92
C ALA A 422 -4.04 -17.74 14.44
N PRO A 423 -5.14 -17.88 15.22
CA PRO A 423 -5.13 -17.62 16.66
C PRO A 423 -4.12 -18.45 17.46
N GLY A 424 -3.91 -19.71 17.04
CA GLY A 424 -2.98 -20.62 17.72
C GLY A 424 -1.50 -20.36 17.41
N ASN A 425 -1.17 -19.66 16.32
CA ASN A 425 0.22 -19.33 16.01
C ASN A 425 0.70 -18.14 16.85
N ARG A 426 2.00 -17.86 16.83
CA ARG A 426 2.55 -16.58 17.29
C ARG A 426 3.20 -15.84 16.15
N VAL A 427 2.78 -14.60 15.91
CA VAL A 427 3.48 -13.67 15.01
C VAL A 427 4.22 -12.60 15.80
N LEU A 428 5.45 -12.31 15.37
CA LEU A 428 6.26 -11.18 15.80
C LEU A 428 6.70 -10.41 14.55
N ARG A 429 6.48 -9.10 14.54
CA ARG A 429 6.80 -8.23 13.41
C ARG A 429 7.38 -6.90 13.88
N GLY A 430 8.16 -6.28 13.01
CA GLY A 430 8.74 -4.97 13.26
C GLY A 430 9.61 -4.49 12.11
N LEU A 431 9.87 -3.19 12.09
CA LEU A 431 10.79 -2.57 11.14
C LEU A 431 12.22 -2.65 11.65
N VAL A 432 13.14 -3.05 10.78
CA VAL A 432 14.56 -3.17 11.08
C VAL A 432 15.41 -2.55 9.99
N GLY A 433 16.51 -1.90 10.38
CA GLY A 433 17.61 -1.56 9.49
C GLY A 433 18.65 -2.68 9.45
N PRO A 434 19.74 -2.53 8.66
CA PRO A 434 20.86 -3.46 8.69
C PRO A 434 21.46 -3.58 10.10
N GLY A 435 21.77 -4.80 10.55
CA GLY A 435 22.31 -5.03 11.89
C GLY A 435 21.93 -6.39 12.48
N THR A 436 22.20 -6.56 13.78
CA THR A 436 21.76 -7.74 14.55
C THR A 436 20.60 -7.35 15.43
N HIS A 437 19.57 -8.19 15.45
CA HIS A 437 18.32 -7.95 16.16
C HIS A 437 18.01 -9.14 17.08
N ASP A 438 17.42 -8.84 18.24
CA ASP A 438 16.99 -9.82 19.25
C ASP A 438 15.55 -9.49 19.63
N ILE A 439 14.62 -10.37 19.25
CA ILE A 439 13.18 -10.13 19.36
C ILE A 439 12.62 -11.01 20.48
N PRO A 440 12.05 -10.41 21.54
CA PRO A 440 11.50 -11.18 22.64
C PRO A 440 10.21 -11.89 22.22
N TRP A 441 10.04 -13.10 22.75
CA TRP A 441 8.81 -13.87 22.76
C TRP A 441 8.47 -14.25 24.20
N ASP A 442 7.21 -14.11 24.55
CA ASP A 442 6.63 -14.33 25.88
C ASP A 442 6.20 -15.78 26.15
N GLY A 443 6.31 -16.67 25.16
CA GLY A 443 5.82 -18.05 25.29
C GLY A 443 4.34 -18.21 24.94
N LEU A 444 3.67 -17.14 24.51
CA LEU A 444 2.23 -17.12 24.22
C LEU A 444 1.94 -17.12 22.71
N ASP A 445 0.74 -17.54 22.35
CA ASP A 445 0.17 -17.41 21.01
C ASP A 445 -0.48 -16.04 20.78
N ASN A 446 -1.07 -15.85 19.60
CA ASN A 446 -1.72 -14.62 19.17
C ASN A 446 -2.94 -14.22 20.01
N VAL A 447 -3.48 -15.13 20.84
CA VAL A 447 -4.62 -14.86 21.73
C VAL A 447 -4.25 -14.95 23.21
N GLY A 448 -2.94 -14.97 23.53
CA GLY A 448 -2.43 -14.92 24.89
C GLY A 448 -2.43 -16.28 25.62
N VAL A 449 -2.59 -17.39 24.91
CA VAL A 449 -2.53 -18.74 25.48
C VAL A 449 -1.10 -19.28 25.38
N PRO A 450 -0.53 -19.84 26.47
CA PRO A 450 0.78 -20.47 26.43
C PRO A 450 0.89 -21.57 25.37
N PHE A 451 2.04 -21.64 24.70
CA PHE A 451 2.41 -22.82 23.92
C PHE A 451 2.58 -24.01 24.88
N PRO A 452 1.96 -25.17 24.60
CA PRO A 452 2.11 -26.34 25.45
C PRO A 452 3.50 -26.95 25.27
N ALA A 453 3.84 -27.94 26.10
CA ALA A 453 5.09 -28.67 25.92
C ALA A 453 5.12 -29.37 24.55
N GLY A 454 6.19 -29.17 23.78
CA GLY A 454 6.29 -29.65 22.41
C GLY A 454 7.47 -29.05 21.65
N GLN A 455 7.55 -29.37 20.36
CA GLN A 455 8.52 -28.78 19.42
C GLN A 455 7.76 -28.02 18.34
N TYR A 456 8.14 -26.78 18.11
CA TYR A 456 7.43 -25.86 17.23
C TYR A 456 8.39 -25.30 16.18
N PRO A 457 8.10 -25.47 14.88
CA PRO A 457 8.90 -24.87 13.85
C PRO A 457 8.63 -23.37 13.77
N VAL A 458 9.67 -22.62 13.47
CA VAL A 458 9.65 -21.17 13.34
C VAL A 458 10.09 -20.79 11.94
N ARG A 459 9.37 -19.85 11.31
CA ARG A 459 9.71 -19.28 10.02
C ARG A 459 9.88 -17.77 10.16
N ALA A 460 11.03 -17.26 9.76
CA ALA A 460 11.33 -15.83 9.70
C ALA A 460 11.56 -15.40 8.26
N THR A 461 11.03 -14.23 7.89
CA THR A 461 11.27 -13.59 6.60
C THR A 461 11.58 -12.12 6.81
N LEU A 462 12.41 -11.54 5.94
CA LEU A 462 12.54 -10.09 5.81
C LEU A 462 11.80 -9.65 4.55
N ARG A 463 11.01 -8.59 4.64
CA ARG A 463 10.24 -8.02 3.54
C ARG A 463 10.83 -6.68 3.15
N GLY A 464 11.23 -6.54 1.89
CA GLY A 464 11.68 -5.28 1.32
C GLY A 464 10.59 -4.67 0.45
N GLY A 465 10.63 -3.34 0.29
CA GLY A 465 9.62 -2.63 -0.47
C GLY A 465 8.21 -2.79 0.09
N GLU A 466 8.05 -3.16 1.36
CA GLU A 466 6.71 -3.38 1.90
C GLU A 466 5.91 -2.08 1.82
N TYR A 467 4.83 -2.17 1.07
CA TYR A 467 3.88 -1.11 0.81
C TYR A 467 2.53 -1.54 1.36
N HIS A 468 2.06 -0.79 2.35
CA HIS A 468 0.67 -0.83 2.78
C HIS A 468 -0.10 0.32 2.15
N ALA A 469 -1.31 0.00 1.71
CA ALA A 469 -2.30 0.92 1.16
C ALA A 469 -3.45 1.14 2.16
N PRO A 470 -3.24 1.87 3.28
CA PRO A 470 -4.34 2.31 4.10
C PRO A 470 -5.37 3.09 3.29
N ILE A 471 -6.62 2.63 3.39
CA ILE A 471 -7.76 3.26 2.77
C ILE A 471 -8.75 3.59 3.88
N LEU A 472 -9.03 4.89 4.05
CA LEU A 472 -9.95 5.37 5.08
C LEU A 472 -11.22 5.88 4.40
N ASP A 473 -12.38 5.47 4.92
CA ASP A 473 -13.69 5.97 4.48
C ASP A 473 -14.03 5.59 3.02
N VAL A 474 -13.68 4.34 2.65
CA VAL A 474 -14.15 3.66 1.42
C VAL A 474 -15.18 2.61 1.80
N GLU A 475 -16.41 2.82 1.37
CA GLU A 475 -17.55 2.01 1.80
C GLU A 475 -17.62 0.68 1.06
N SER A 476 -17.30 0.69 -0.23
CA SER A 476 -17.31 -0.51 -1.06
C SER A 476 -16.23 -0.54 -2.12
N SER A 477 -15.90 -1.75 -2.54
CA SER A 477 -14.96 -2.04 -3.62
C SER A 477 -15.49 -3.27 -4.34
N LEU A 478 -16.45 -3.05 -5.25
CA LEU A 478 -17.21 -4.15 -5.87
C LEU A 478 -16.36 -5.02 -6.81
N ARG A 479 -15.16 -4.58 -7.19
CA ARG A 479 -14.20 -5.37 -7.98
C ARG A 479 -12.99 -5.84 -7.17
N GLY A 480 -12.97 -5.61 -5.85
CA GLY A 480 -11.88 -6.02 -4.96
C GLY A 480 -10.59 -5.22 -5.11
N GLY A 481 -10.71 -3.97 -5.56
CA GLY A 481 -9.61 -3.01 -5.56
C GLY A 481 -9.14 -2.62 -4.16
N PRO A 482 -7.97 -1.96 -4.06
CA PRO A 482 -7.16 -1.54 -5.20
C PRO A 482 -6.34 -2.71 -5.74
N SER A 483 -5.99 -2.69 -7.03
CA SER A 483 -4.90 -3.56 -7.52
C SER A 483 -3.55 -2.91 -7.25
N ILE A 484 -2.56 -3.73 -6.92
CA ILE A 484 -1.18 -3.33 -6.70
C ILE A 484 -0.31 -4.11 -7.70
N THR A 485 0.52 -3.41 -8.46
CA THR A 485 1.47 -3.99 -9.41
C THR A 485 2.88 -3.50 -9.11
N LEU A 486 3.81 -4.41 -8.81
CA LEU A 486 5.23 -4.09 -8.68
C LEU A 486 5.87 -3.89 -10.07
N GLU A 487 6.37 -2.68 -10.35
CA GLU A 487 6.86 -2.32 -11.69
C GLU A 487 8.36 -2.53 -11.89
N ASN A 488 9.13 -2.54 -10.80
CA ASN A 488 10.58 -2.70 -10.82
C ASN A 488 11.03 -3.82 -9.87
N PRO A 489 10.53 -5.07 -10.04
CA PRO A 489 10.99 -6.17 -9.20
C PRO A 489 12.50 -6.38 -9.37
N PRO A 490 13.23 -6.76 -8.30
CA PRO A 490 14.63 -7.16 -8.38
C PRO A 490 14.81 -8.25 -9.43
N ASP A 491 15.90 -8.15 -10.20
CA ASP A 491 16.25 -9.04 -11.31
C ASP A 491 15.17 -9.21 -12.40
N GLY A 492 14.13 -8.37 -12.41
CA GLY A 492 13.03 -8.46 -13.35
C GLY A 492 12.12 -9.67 -13.12
N VAL A 493 12.06 -10.23 -11.91
CA VAL A 493 11.26 -11.43 -11.58
C VAL A 493 10.14 -11.08 -10.61
N CYS A 494 8.89 -11.39 -10.97
CA CYS A 494 7.75 -11.15 -10.09
C CYS A 494 7.86 -11.98 -8.80
N PRO A 495 7.73 -11.35 -7.62
CA PRO A 495 7.73 -12.07 -6.37
C PRO A 495 6.54 -13.04 -6.32
N PHE A 496 6.71 -14.15 -5.60
CA PHE A 496 5.74 -15.25 -5.40
C PHE A 496 5.35 -16.08 -6.62
N THR A 497 5.42 -15.55 -7.86
CA THR A 497 5.16 -16.35 -9.08
C THR A 497 6.43 -16.86 -9.74
N GLY A 498 7.57 -16.17 -9.56
CA GLY A 498 8.82 -16.49 -10.24
C GLY A 498 8.79 -16.22 -11.75
N GLU A 499 7.73 -15.56 -12.24
CA GLU A 499 7.60 -15.20 -13.65
C GLU A 499 8.47 -13.99 -13.99
N VAL A 500 8.93 -13.92 -15.23
CA VAL A 500 9.59 -12.70 -15.75
C VAL A 500 8.56 -11.57 -15.76
N SER A 501 8.95 -10.41 -15.23
CA SER A 501 8.12 -9.22 -15.21
C SER A 501 7.88 -8.68 -16.61
N THR A 502 6.62 -8.41 -16.92
CA THR A 502 6.17 -7.66 -18.10
C THR A 502 5.88 -6.20 -17.76
N GLY A 503 6.23 -5.76 -16.54
CA GLY A 503 5.82 -4.47 -15.97
C GLY A 503 4.35 -4.42 -15.50
N THR A 504 3.57 -5.48 -15.72
CA THR A 504 2.13 -5.51 -15.43
C THR A 504 1.63 -6.77 -14.71
N ASN A 505 2.41 -7.85 -14.71
CA ASN A 505 2.00 -9.16 -14.15
C ASN A 505 2.41 -9.40 -12.68
N CYS A 506 3.20 -8.52 -12.08
CA CYS A 506 3.61 -8.68 -10.67
C CYS A 506 2.53 -8.14 -9.72
N THR A 507 1.38 -8.82 -9.64
CA THR A 507 0.14 -8.30 -9.03
C THR A 507 -0.21 -8.87 -7.66
N ARG A 508 0.75 -9.53 -7.00
CA ARG A 508 0.52 -10.23 -5.73
C ARG A 508 0.42 -9.25 -4.57
N GLY A 509 -0.59 -9.43 -3.74
CA GLY A 509 -0.81 -8.68 -2.52
C GLY A 509 -1.43 -9.54 -1.44
N PHE A 510 -1.65 -8.94 -0.28
CA PHE A 510 -2.08 -9.59 0.94
C PHE A 510 -3.06 -8.68 1.67
N TYR A 511 -4.03 -9.30 2.33
CA TYR A 511 -4.97 -8.66 3.24
C TYR A 511 -5.30 -9.65 4.35
N ASP A 512 -5.80 -9.13 5.46
CA ASP A 512 -6.32 -9.96 6.54
C ASP A 512 -7.46 -9.23 7.25
N ASP A 513 -8.67 -9.66 6.89
CA ASP A 513 -9.94 -9.10 7.31
C ASP A 513 -10.48 -9.80 8.58
N ARG A 514 -9.68 -10.67 9.21
CA ARG A 514 -10.08 -11.43 10.40
C ARG A 514 -9.95 -10.62 11.68
N GLY A 515 -10.75 -10.97 12.68
CA GLY A 515 -10.60 -10.45 14.03
C GLY A 515 -9.28 -10.89 14.67
N TYR A 516 -8.85 -10.14 15.68
CA TYR A 516 -7.56 -10.30 16.35
C TYR A 516 -7.63 -9.84 17.81
N VAL A 517 -6.58 -10.13 18.56
CA VAL A 517 -6.35 -9.59 19.91
C VAL A 517 -5.17 -8.64 19.83
N THR A 518 -5.32 -7.41 20.33
CA THR A 518 -4.24 -6.44 20.38
C THR A 518 -3.25 -6.76 21.49
N SER A 519 -2.06 -6.17 21.42
CA SER A 519 -1.05 -6.17 22.50
C SER A 519 -1.59 -5.68 23.85
N ALA A 520 -2.69 -4.92 23.88
CA ALA A 520 -3.40 -4.52 25.09
C ALA A 520 -4.35 -5.60 25.65
N GLY A 521 -4.42 -6.78 25.02
CA GLY A 521 -5.30 -7.89 25.40
C GLY A 521 -6.77 -7.67 25.03
N VAL A 522 -7.06 -6.75 24.11
CA VAL A 522 -8.44 -6.43 23.68
C VAL A 522 -8.76 -7.14 22.37
N ALA A 523 -9.88 -7.86 22.35
CA ALA A 523 -10.37 -8.48 21.13
C ALA A 523 -11.07 -7.45 20.21
N VAL A 524 -10.64 -7.41 18.96
CA VAL A 524 -11.30 -6.69 17.86
C VAL A 524 -12.02 -7.73 17.00
N GLY A 525 -13.33 -7.83 17.17
CA GLY A 525 -14.12 -8.95 16.62
C GLY A 525 -13.77 -10.29 17.26
N THR A 526 -14.07 -11.39 16.57
CA THR A 526 -13.71 -12.75 17.02
C THR A 526 -12.39 -13.16 16.36
N PRO A 527 -11.33 -13.48 17.13
CA PRO A 527 -10.03 -13.85 16.58
C PRO A 527 -10.11 -14.99 15.56
N GLY A 528 -9.54 -14.79 14.38
CA GLY A 528 -9.51 -15.78 13.30
C GLY A 528 -10.77 -15.83 12.42
N GLU A 529 -11.86 -15.19 12.83
CA GLU A 529 -13.10 -15.08 12.06
C GLU A 529 -13.18 -13.75 11.32
N LEU A 530 -13.92 -13.70 10.21
CA LEU A 530 -14.11 -12.47 9.43
C LEU A 530 -14.70 -11.32 10.31
N LEU A 531 -14.06 -10.15 10.28
CA LEU A 531 -14.55 -8.96 10.97
C LEU A 531 -15.93 -8.55 10.43
N CYS A 532 -16.85 -8.26 11.34
CA CYS A 532 -18.22 -7.89 11.00
C CYS A 532 -18.91 -8.89 10.04
N ALA A 533 -18.77 -10.20 10.26
CA ALA A 533 -19.31 -11.25 9.40
C ALA A 533 -20.84 -11.18 9.08
N GLY A 534 -21.60 -10.29 9.72
CA GLY A 534 -23.03 -10.07 9.48
C GLY A 534 -23.40 -8.94 8.50
N VAL A 535 -22.44 -8.16 7.98
CA VAL A 535 -22.72 -6.98 7.14
C VAL A 535 -22.63 -7.25 5.64
N GLY A 536 -23.37 -6.47 4.85
CA GLY A 536 -23.28 -6.30 3.39
C GLY A 536 -22.84 -7.49 2.51
N THR A 537 -22.30 -7.17 1.33
CA THR A 537 -21.42 -8.11 0.60
C THR A 537 -20.05 -8.07 1.25
N ARG A 538 -19.42 -9.22 1.38
CA ARG A 538 -18.16 -9.39 2.09
C ARG A 538 -17.11 -10.02 1.18
N PRO A 539 -15.82 -9.85 1.49
CA PRO A 539 -14.77 -10.66 0.91
C PRO A 539 -15.11 -12.14 1.03
N SER A 540 -14.97 -12.87 -0.08
CA SER A 540 -15.28 -14.30 -0.16
C SER A 540 -14.36 -15.18 0.68
N VAL A 541 -13.17 -14.66 1.00
CA VAL A 541 -12.15 -15.29 1.83
C VAL A 541 -11.69 -14.23 2.83
N ALA A 542 -11.57 -14.59 4.11
CA ALA A 542 -11.28 -13.63 5.18
C ALA A 542 -9.82 -13.15 5.22
N SER A 543 -8.91 -13.81 4.50
CA SER A 543 -7.51 -13.40 4.37
C SER A 543 -6.92 -13.93 3.07
N ALA A 544 -5.84 -13.31 2.61
CA ALA A 544 -5.05 -13.85 1.51
C ALA A 544 -4.34 -15.16 1.91
N ASP A 545 -3.87 -15.92 0.92
CA ASP A 545 -2.96 -17.03 1.16
C ASP A 545 -1.69 -16.50 1.84
N PRO A 546 -1.24 -17.06 2.98
CA PRO A 546 -0.12 -16.49 3.74
C PRO A 546 1.24 -16.66 3.04
N ASP A 547 1.36 -17.57 2.07
CA ASP A 547 2.61 -17.86 1.37
C ASP A 547 2.67 -17.21 0.00
N LEU A 548 1.56 -17.22 -0.74
CA LEU A 548 1.48 -16.76 -2.14
C LEU A 548 0.70 -15.46 -2.32
N GLY A 549 -0.01 -15.01 -1.29
CA GLY A 549 -0.94 -13.89 -1.37
C GLY A 549 -2.11 -14.19 -2.31
N PHE A 550 -2.71 -13.13 -2.85
CA PHE A 550 -3.74 -13.23 -3.88
C PHE A 550 -3.38 -12.33 -5.07
N ASP A 551 -4.02 -12.58 -6.21
CA ASP A 551 -3.94 -11.65 -7.34
C ASP A 551 -4.85 -10.45 -7.06
N THR A 552 -4.25 -9.27 -6.87
CA THR A 552 -4.98 -8.03 -6.56
C THR A 552 -5.83 -7.52 -7.73
N THR A 553 -5.70 -8.12 -8.92
CA THR A 553 -6.59 -7.88 -10.06
C THR A 553 -7.82 -8.78 -10.08
N SER A 554 -7.90 -9.75 -9.17
CA SER A 554 -9.09 -10.61 -9.00
C SER A 554 -10.20 -9.90 -8.21
N GLY A 555 -11.36 -10.54 -8.09
CA GLY A 555 -12.45 -10.11 -7.22
C GLY A 555 -12.43 -10.72 -5.81
N GLN A 556 -11.33 -11.38 -5.40
CA GLN A 556 -11.30 -12.16 -4.14
C GLN A 556 -11.69 -11.33 -2.92
N ARG A 557 -11.17 -10.10 -2.82
CA ARG A 557 -11.44 -9.14 -1.76
C ARG A 557 -12.53 -8.12 -2.15
N ALA A 558 -13.46 -8.47 -3.04
CA ALA A 558 -14.59 -7.60 -3.34
C ALA A 558 -15.52 -7.48 -2.13
N PHE A 559 -15.99 -6.26 -1.83
CA PHE A 559 -16.83 -6.00 -0.66
C PHE A 559 -17.80 -4.83 -0.85
N GLY A 560 -18.80 -4.77 0.02
CA GLY A 560 -19.82 -3.72 0.11
C GLY A 560 -21.04 -3.97 -0.78
N ALA A 561 -22.12 -3.22 -0.55
CA ALA A 561 -23.42 -3.49 -1.16
C ALA A 561 -23.85 -2.48 -2.25
N GLY A 562 -22.97 -1.53 -2.62
CA GLY A 562 -23.34 -0.38 -3.44
C GLY A 562 -24.35 0.53 -2.73
N ALA A 563 -25.31 1.08 -3.47
CA ALA A 563 -26.23 2.14 -3.06
C ALA A 563 -26.85 2.04 -1.68
N GLY A 564 -26.75 3.13 -0.91
CA GLY A 564 -27.57 3.35 0.29
C GLY A 564 -27.26 2.43 1.47
N ALA A 565 -26.17 1.67 1.40
CA ALA A 565 -25.77 0.75 2.46
C ALA A 565 -24.84 1.38 3.51
N ASN A 566 -24.37 2.63 3.33
CA ASN A 566 -23.51 3.30 4.30
C ASN A 566 -24.34 3.78 5.51
N THR A 567 -24.01 3.23 6.68
CA THR A 567 -24.62 3.54 7.98
C THR A 567 -23.73 4.39 8.87
N ASN A 568 -22.49 4.66 8.46
CA ASN A 568 -21.42 5.31 9.24
C ASN A 568 -21.22 4.67 10.63
N THR A 569 -21.57 3.40 10.75
CA THR A 569 -21.58 2.67 12.02
C THR A 569 -20.94 1.30 11.82
N GLN A 570 -20.07 0.93 12.76
CA GLN A 570 -19.31 -0.29 12.78
C GLN A 570 -20.23 -1.51 12.70
N CYS A 571 -19.83 -2.46 11.86
CA CYS A 571 -20.55 -3.72 11.69
C CYS A 571 -22.05 -3.56 11.39
N THR A 572 -22.45 -2.47 10.75
CA THR A 572 -23.73 -2.29 10.08
C THR A 572 -23.46 -1.76 8.67
N GLY A 573 -24.34 -2.03 7.70
CA GLY A 573 -24.16 -1.48 6.35
C GLY A 573 -23.15 -2.23 5.47
N SER A 574 -22.23 -1.51 4.82
CA SER A 574 -21.19 -2.11 3.98
C SER A 574 -19.96 -2.55 4.80
N PHE A 575 -19.12 -3.40 4.22
CA PHE A 575 -17.97 -3.94 4.94
C PHE A 575 -16.92 -2.86 5.28
N GLY A 576 -16.77 -1.81 4.46
CA GLY A 576 -15.83 -0.72 4.70
C GLY A 576 -16.31 0.33 5.71
N ASP A 577 -17.61 0.33 6.06
CA ASP A 577 -18.19 1.28 7.00
C ASP A 577 -17.41 1.28 8.33
N ALA A 578 -17.01 2.47 8.77
CA ALA A 578 -16.30 2.67 10.03
C ALA A 578 -15.02 1.82 10.18
N LYS A 579 -14.31 1.59 9.08
CA LYS A 579 -13.02 0.90 9.08
C LYS A 579 -11.92 1.68 8.38
N GLY A 580 -10.70 1.44 8.84
CA GLY A 580 -9.49 1.66 8.05
C GLY A 580 -9.10 0.32 7.44
N LEU A 581 -9.18 0.20 6.12
CA LEU A 581 -8.85 -1.05 5.44
C LEU A 581 -7.38 -1.08 5.06
N ASP A 582 -6.75 -2.22 5.24
CA ASP A 582 -5.35 -2.43 4.84
C ASP A 582 -5.24 -3.42 3.69
N LEU A 583 -4.34 -3.14 2.75
CA LEU A 583 -3.92 -4.04 1.69
C LEU A 583 -2.44 -3.80 1.48
N TRP A 584 -1.64 -4.86 1.43
CA TRP A 584 -0.19 -4.69 1.29
C TRP A 584 0.44 -5.61 0.24
N SER A 585 1.63 -5.25 -0.20
CA SER A 585 2.50 -6.05 -1.05
C SER A 585 3.96 -5.81 -0.66
N TYR A 586 4.83 -6.76 -0.99
CA TYR A 586 6.25 -6.70 -0.65
C TYR A 586 7.05 -7.64 -1.54
N VAL A 587 8.37 -7.47 -1.51
CA VAL A 587 9.33 -8.46 -2.02
C VAL A 587 9.82 -9.31 -0.85
N PRO A 588 9.61 -10.64 -0.86
CA PRO A 588 10.10 -11.51 0.21
C PRO A 588 11.60 -11.77 0.05
N GLY A 589 12.33 -11.75 1.16
CA GLY A 589 13.65 -12.35 1.26
C GLY A 589 13.57 -13.85 1.49
N GLU A 590 14.73 -14.51 1.48
CA GLU A 590 14.83 -15.94 1.76
C GLU A 590 14.29 -16.27 3.16
N ALA A 591 13.39 -17.25 3.25
CA ALA A 591 12.84 -17.70 4.52
C ALA A 591 13.93 -18.42 5.34
N ARG A 592 14.01 -18.08 6.63
CA ARG A 592 14.89 -18.70 7.61
C ARG A 592 14.06 -19.50 8.58
N THR A 593 14.53 -20.70 8.91
CA THR A 593 13.82 -21.60 9.81
C THR A 593 14.63 -21.90 11.06
N SER A 594 13.92 -22.14 12.15
CA SER A 594 14.44 -22.65 13.42
C SER A 594 13.42 -23.58 14.06
N VAL A 595 13.78 -24.23 15.16
CA VAL A 595 12.86 -24.94 16.03
C VAL A 595 12.95 -24.36 17.44
N VAL A 596 11.82 -24.34 18.12
CA VAL A 596 11.69 -23.98 19.54
C VAL A 596 11.17 -25.20 20.28
N VAL A 597 11.78 -25.54 21.40
CA VAL A 597 11.30 -26.60 22.30
C VAL A 597 10.65 -25.94 23.52
N VAL A 598 9.41 -26.28 23.81
CA VAL A 598 8.73 -25.87 25.04
C VAL A 598 8.64 -27.06 25.98
N VAL A 599 9.03 -26.85 27.24
CA VAL A 599 8.95 -27.84 28.31
C VAL A 599 8.04 -27.37 29.44
N PRO A 600 7.48 -28.28 30.26
CA PRO A 600 6.67 -27.90 31.41
C PRO A 600 7.43 -26.95 32.35
N PRO A 601 6.74 -26.12 33.15
CA PRO A 601 7.37 -25.20 34.07
C PRO A 601 8.39 -25.89 34.98
N ALA A 602 9.48 -25.19 35.30
CA ALA A 602 10.46 -25.69 36.26
C ALA A 602 9.76 -26.09 37.56
N ALA A 603 9.99 -27.31 38.04
CA ALA A 603 9.53 -27.71 39.37
C ALA A 603 10.06 -26.69 40.40
N PRO A 604 9.24 -26.22 41.35
CA PRO A 604 9.71 -25.28 42.36
C PRO A 604 10.92 -25.92 43.06
N ALA A 605 12.00 -25.14 43.22
CA ALA A 605 13.14 -25.57 44.01
C ALA A 605 12.61 -26.02 45.39
N PRO A 606 13.04 -27.19 45.89
CA PRO A 606 12.63 -27.62 47.22
C PRO A 606 12.99 -26.50 48.22
N PRO A 607 12.13 -26.21 49.20
CA PRO A 607 12.39 -25.14 50.15
C PRO A 607 13.76 -25.37 50.80
N PRO A 608 14.58 -24.32 50.98
CA PRO A 608 15.89 -24.46 51.59
C PRO A 608 15.73 -25.11 52.97
N GLY A 609 16.19 -26.36 53.11
CA GLY A 609 16.14 -27.11 54.37
C GLY A 609 15.46 -28.49 54.34
N VAL A 610 14.99 -29.00 53.18
CA VAL A 610 14.57 -30.41 53.10
C VAL A 610 15.80 -31.30 52.83
N PRO A 611 16.22 -32.17 53.78
CA PRO A 611 17.32 -33.09 53.54
C PRO A 611 16.93 -34.09 52.46
N ALA A 612 17.89 -34.49 51.61
CA ALA A 612 17.71 -35.60 50.69
C ALA A 612 17.20 -36.85 51.45
N PRO A 613 16.28 -37.65 50.88
CA PRO A 613 15.82 -38.87 51.52
C PRO A 613 17.03 -39.77 51.81
N GLN A 614 17.23 -40.10 53.09
CA GLN A 614 18.29 -41.02 53.49
C GLN A 614 18.08 -42.37 52.80
N GLU A 615 19.12 -42.84 52.15
CA GLU A 615 19.24 -44.19 51.60
C GLU A 615 18.92 -45.21 52.71
N PRO A 616 18.03 -46.19 52.48
CA PRO A 616 17.67 -47.16 53.51
C PRO A 616 18.90 -47.98 53.90
N ALA A 617 19.18 -48.03 55.21
CA ALA A 617 20.30 -48.78 55.77
C ALA A 617 20.23 -50.26 55.34
N PRO A 618 21.37 -50.89 54.98
CA PRO A 618 21.39 -52.30 54.61
C PRO A 618 20.94 -53.18 55.78
N PRO A 619 20.24 -54.29 55.52
CA PRO A 619 19.70 -55.16 56.55
C PRO A 619 20.83 -55.79 57.38
N VAL A 620 20.73 -55.67 58.69
CA VAL A 620 21.61 -56.33 59.66
C VAL A 620 21.32 -57.83 59.65
N LEU A 621 22.31 -58.63 59.25
CA LEU A 621 22.26 -60.10 59.37
C LEU A 621 22.43 -60.51 60.85
N PRO A 622 21.62 -61.45 61.37
CA PRO A 622 21.77 -61.95 62.73
C PRO A 622 23.03 -62.83 62.87
N ALA A 623 23.78 -62.62 63.95
CA ALA A 623 24.98 -63.36 64.31
C ALA A 623 24.66 -64.82 64.70
N GLU A 624 25.45 -65.77 64.19
CA GLU A 624 25.40 -67.19 64.58
C GLU A 624 25.88 -67.40 66.02
N PRO A 625 25.22 -68.29 66.81
CA PRO A 625 25.71 -68.70 68.12
C PRO A 625 26.77 -69.79 67.99
N GLY A 626 27.96 -69.52 68.55
CA GLY A 626 29.08 -70.47 68.62
C GLY A 626 28.80 -71.68 69.53
N LEU A 627 29.33 -72.83 69.11
CA LEU A 627 29.43 -74.07 69.89
C LEU A 627 30.81 -74.18 70.56
N PRO A 628 30.92 -74.79 71.76
CA PRO A 628 32.13 -74.73 72.58
C PRO A 628 33.08 -75.93 72.42
N ALA A 629 34.35 -75.64 72.71
CA ALA A 629 35.55 -76.47 72.86
C ALA A 629 36.18 -77.03 71.57
#